data_AF-A0A538PY95-F1
#
_entry.id   AF-A0A538PY95-F1
#
_cell.length_a   1.000
_cell.length_b   1.000
_cell.length_c   1.000
_cell.angle_alpha   90.00
_cell.angle_beta   90.00
_cell.angle_gamma   90.00
#
_symmetry.space_group_name_H-M   'P 1'
#
loop_
_entity.id
_entity.type
_entity.pdbx_description
1 polymer ?
#
loop_
_entity_poly.entity_id
_entity_poly.type
_entity_poly.pdbx_seq_one_letter_code
_entity_poly.pdbx_strand_id
1 'polypeptide(L)'
;MNRTLKILAPVASFLVVFTMTGLAFAQPAQTAEQVKNAGLAQNFGLIALGAGLGIGLAALGGGIGQGRAAAGALEGIARNPGAAGQIRGPMILGLALIESLVIYALLIALLLVLKVG
;
A
#
# COMPACT_ATOMS: atom_id res chain seq x y z
N MET A 1 -29.83 14.46 31.74
CA MET A 1 -28.58 13.74 31.42
C MET A 1 -27.53 14.09 32.46
N ASN A 2 -27.34 13.18 33.41
CA ASN A 2 -27.17 13.53 34.82
C ASN A 2 -25.68 13.69 35.15
N ARG A 3 -25.34 14.74 35.94
CA ARG A 3 -23.95 15.19 36.23
C ARG A 3 -23.01 14.06 36.67
N THR A 4 -23.55 13.03 37.33
CA THR A 4 -22.86 11.80 37.72
C THR A 4 -22.25 11.04 36.53
N LEU A 5 -22.94 10.99 35.39
CA LEU A 5 -22.49 10.32 34.17
C LEU A 5 -21.32 11.06 33.51
N LYS A 6 -21.24 12.39 33.66
CA LYS A 6 -20.15 13.22 33.10
C LYS A 6 -18.85 13.11 33.89
N ILE A 7 -18.91 12.73 35.16
CA ILE A 7 -17.74 12.55 36.04
C ILE A 7 -17.30 11.08 36.06
N LEU A 8 -18.24 10.14 35.92
CA LEU A 8 -17.93 8.71 35.88
C LEU A 8 -17.21 8.28 34.60
N ALA A 9 -17.53 8.87 33.45
CA ALA A 9 -16.86 8.57 32.18
C ALA A 9 -15.33 8.83 32.19
N PRO A 10 -14.83 10.02 32.61
CA PRO A 10 -13.39 10.24 32.69
C PRO A 10 -12.73 9.40 33.78
N VAL A 11 -13.39 9.17 34.93
CA VAL A 11 -12.82 8.36 36.03
C VAL A 11 -12.71 6.88 35.64
N ALA A 12 -13.69 6.33 34.93
CA ALA A 12 -13.63 4.98 34.39
C ALA A 12 -12.51 4.85 33.33
N SER A 13 -12.38 5.81 32.42
CA SER A 13 -11.29 5.84 31.45
C SER A 13 -9.92 5.96 32.13
N PHE A 14 -9.79 6.77 33.18
CA PHE A 14 -8.54 6.91 33.92
C PHE A 14 -8.18 5.63 34.68
N LEU A 15 -9.17 4.94 35.27
CA LEU A 15 -8.97 3.67 35.97
C LEU A 15 -8.61 2.53 35.00
N VAL A 16 -9.22 2.50 33.81
CA VAL A 16 -8.86 1.53 32.76
C VAL A 16 -7.45 1.78 32.25
N VAL A 17 -7.08 3.03 31.98
CA VAL A 17 -5.71 3.38 31.56
C VAL A 17 -4.70 3.02 32.65
N PHE A 18 -5.02 3.32 33.92
CA PHE A 18 -4.16 3.03 35.06
C PHE A 18 -3.97 1.52 35.30
N THR A 19 -5.04 0.73 35.17
CA THR A 19 -4.96 -0.74 35.31
C THR A 19 -4.25 -1.41 34.12
N MET A 20 -4.40 -0.90 32.90
CA MET A 20 -3.65 -1.36 31.73
C MET A 20 -2.15 -1.05 31.82
N THR A 21 -1.77 0.10 32.38
CA THR A 21 -0.35 0.39 32.67
C THR A 21 0.21 -0.47 33.80
N GLY A 22 -0.59 -0.81 34.81
CA GLY A 22 -0.17 -1.71 35.90
C GLY A 22 0.13 -3.14 35.44
N LEU A 23 -0.65 -3.65 34.48
CA LEU A 23 -0.41 -4.97 33.88
C LEU A 23 0.85 -5.02 32.99
N ALA A 24 1.27 -3.90 32.42
CA ALA A 24 2.51 -3.82 31.63
C ALA A 24 3.77 -4.07 32.49
N PHE A 25 3.72 -3.74 33.78
CA PHE A 25 4.80 -3.99 34.74
C PHE A 25 4.73 -5.39 35.40
N ALA A 26 3.65 -6.14 35.18
CA ALA A 26 3.46 -7.48 35.73
C ALA A 26 3.68 -8.60 34.71
N GLN A 27 4.08 -8.27 33.48
CA GLN A 27 4.37 -9.30 32.48
C GLN A 27 5.65 -10.07 32.88
N PRO A 28 5.61 -11.42 32.86
CA PRO A 28 6.84 -12.20 32.98
C PRO A 28 7.79 -11.76 31.87
N ALA A 29 9.08 -11.66 32.20
CA ALA A 29 10.12 -11.24 31.27
C ALA A 29 9.92 -11.92 29.91
N GLN A 30 9.62 -11.13 28.88
CA GLN A 30 9.50 -11.63 27.52
C GLN A 30 10.83 -12.29 27.17
N THR A 31 10.82 -13.61 27.02
CA THR A 31 12.01 -14.35 26.65
C THR A 31 12.50 -13.85 25.29
N ALA A 32 13.82 -13.73 25.12
CA ALA A 32 14.42 -13.16 23.90
C ALA A 32 13.96 -13.85 22.59
N GLU A 33 13.48 -15.09 22.69
CA GLU A 33 12.88 -15.84 21.57
C GLU A 33 11.46 -15.38 21.21
N GLN A 34 10.61 -15.01 22.17
CA GLN A 34 9.26 -14.49 21.89
C GLN A 34 9.32 -13.09 21.27
N VAL A 35 10.28 -12.26 21.70
CA VAL A 35 10.52 -10.93 21.10
C VAL A 35 11.02 -11.06 19.66
N LYS A 36 11.89 -12.04 19.37
CA LYS A 36 12.35 -12.32 18.01
C LYS A 36 11.21 -12.77 17.09
N ASN A 37 10.35 -13.68 17.55
CA ASN A 37 9.26 -14.21 16.73
C ASN A 37 8.13 -13.19 16.52
N ALA A 38 7.82 -12.35 17.52
CA ALA A 38 6.89 -11.24 17.36
C ALA A 38 7.45 -10.13 16.43
N GLY A 39 8.75 -9.84 16.54
CA GLY A 39 9.43 -8.88 15.68
C GLY A 39 9.47 -9.32 14.22
N LEU A 40 9.73 -10.60 13.96
CA LEU A 40 9.69 -11.15 12.60
C LEU A 40 8.28 -11.02 12.01
N ALA A 41 7.23 -11.54 12.67
CA ALA A 41 5.86 -11.48 12.17
C ALA A 41 5.35 -10.04 11.91
N GLN A 42 5.70 -9.08 12.77
CA GLN A 42 5.40 -7.65 12.57
C GLN A 42 6.12 -7.07 11.36
N ASN A 43 7.40 -7.41 11.17
CA ASN A 43 8.18 -6.95 10.02
C ASN A 43 7.60 -7.49 8.70
N PHE A 44 7.22 -8.77 8.65
CA PHE A 44 6.55 -9.37 7.49
C PHE A 44 5.24 -8.66 7.14
N GLY A 45 4.41 -8.33 8.13
CA GLY A 45 3.14 -7.63 7.91
C GLY A 45 3.34 -6.24 7.29
N LEU A 46 4.31 -5.48 7.79
CA LEU A 46 4.63 -4.14 7.27
C LEU A 46 5.24 -4.21 5.86
N ILE A 47 6.12 -5.19 5.60
CA ILE A 47 6.73 -5.43 4.29
C ILE A 47 5.66 -5.79 3.26
N ALA A 48 4.75 -6.72 3.59
CA ALA A 48 3.67 -7.14 2.69
C ALA A 48 2.71 -5.98 2.38
N LEU A 49 2.38 -5.15 3.39
CA LEU A 49 1.54 -3.97 3.20
C LEU A 49 2.24 -2.92 2.31
N GLY A 50 3.53 -2.66 2.53
CA GLY A 50 4.33 -1.75 1.71
C GLY A 50 4.45 -2.23 0.26
N ALA A 51 4.71 -3.52 0.05
CA ALA A 51 4.78 -4.13 -1.27
C ALA A 51 3.44 -4.03 -2.03
N GLY A 52 2.34 -4.41 -1.36
CA GLY A 52 0.99 -4.36 -1.93
C GLY A 52 0.52 -2.95 -2.27
N LEU A 53 0.75 -1.98 -1.38
CA LEU A 53 0.43 -0.58 -1.65
C LEU A 53 1.28 0.00 -2.78
N GLY A 54 2.59 -0.29 -2.79
CA GLY A 54 3.49 0.19 -3.83
C GLY A 54 3.08 -0.25 -5.23
N ILE A 55 2.86 -1.56 -5.43
CA ILE A 55 2.42 -2.08 -6.72
C ILE A 55 0.98 -1.67 -7.06
N GLY A 56 0.09 -1.61 -6.07
CA GLY A 56 -1.30 -1.19 -6.28
C GLY A 56 -1.42 0.25 -6.79
N LEU A 57 -0.65 1.18 -6.21
CA LEU A 57 -0.61 2.57 -6.65
C LEU A 57 0.05 2.71 -8.03
N ALA A 58 1.12 1.97 -8.30
CA ALA A 58 1.78 1.96 -9.60
C ALA A 58 0.83 1.44 -10.69
N ALA A 59 0.12 0.33 -10.44
CA ALA A 59 -0.86 -0.24 -11.36
C ALA A 59 -2.05 0.70 -11.59
N LEU A 60 -2.51 1.41 -10.55
CA LEU A 60 -3.57 2.41 -10.70
C LEU A 60 -3.14 3.57 -11.62
N GLY A 61 -1.95 4.14 -11.37
CA GLY A 61 -1.41 5.21 -12.21
C GLY A 61 -1.11 4.74 -13.64
N GLY A 62 -0.53 3.55 -13.77
CA GLY A 62 -0.24 2.91 -15.05
C GLY A 62 -1.49 2.67 -15.87
N GLY A 63 -2.52 2.05 -15.29
CA GLY A 63 -3.79 1.77 -15.96
C GLY A 63 -4.51 3.03 -16.43
N ILE A 64 -4.53 4.09 -15.62
CA ILE A 64 -5.11 5.38 -16.02
C ILE A 64 -4.30 6.00 -17.18
N GLY A 65 -2.98 6.00 -17.10
CA GLY A 65 -2.10 6.54 -18.15
C GLY A 65 -2.26 5.78 -19.46
N GLN A 66 -2.24 4.44 -19.40
CA GLN A 66 -2.40 3.57 -20.56
C GLN A 66 -3.77 3.71 -21.21
N GLY A 67 -4.84 3.76 -20.41
CA GLY A 67 -6.20 3.97 -20.90
C GLY A 67 -6.33 5.29 -21.66
N ARG A 68 -5.76 6.38 -21.14
CA ARG A 68 -5.75 7.68 -21.83
C ARG A 68 -4.94 7.68 -23.11
N ALA A 69 -3.74 7.07 -23.09
CA ALA A 69 -2.90 6.96 -24.28
C ALA A 69 -3.58 6.15 -25.39
N ALA A 70 -4.18 5.01 -25.04
CA ALA A 70 -4.91 4.17 -25.97
C ALA A 70 -6.16 4.86 -26.52
N ALA A 71 -6.95 5.52 -25.66
CA ALA A 71 -8.14 6.27 -26.10
C ALA A 71 -7.78 7.37 -27.08
N GLY A 72 -6.76 8.18 -26.78
CA GLY A 72 -6.30 9.25 -27.69
C GLY A 72 -5.80 8.72 -29.03
N ALA A 73 -5.10 7.59 -29.03
CA ALA A 73 -4.65 6.93 -30.26
C ALA A 73 -5.83 6.41 -31.10
N LEU A 74 -6.80 5.73 -30.46
CA LEU A 74 -7.98 5.20 -31.14
C LEU A 74 -8.85 6.32 -31.72
N GLU A 75 -9.03 7.42 -30.99
CA GLU A 75 -9.79 8.57 -31.47
C GLU A 75 -9.09 9.27 -32.65
N GLY A 76 -7.76 9.37 -32.60
CA GLY A 76 -6.95 9.87 -33.73
C GLY A 76 -7.08 8.98 -34.97
N ILE A 77 -7.05 7.66 -34.79
CA ILE A 77 -7.24 6.68 -35.87
C ILE A 77 -8.66 6.77 -36.45
N ALA A 78 -9.68 6.91 -35.61
CA ALA A 78 -11.07 7.02 -36.05
C ALA A 78 -11.30 8.28 -36.90
N ARG A 79 -10.67 9.41 -36.56
CA ARG A 79 -10.75 10.65 -37.33
C ARG A 79 -9.93 10.61 -38.63
N ASN A 80 -8.79 9.91 -38.63
CA ASN A 80 -7.96 9.75 -39.81
C ASN A 80 -7.40 8.31 -39.93
N PRO A 81 -8.14 7.40 -40.58
CA PRO A 81 -7.73 6.01 -40.73
C PRO A 81 -6.40 5.83 -41.48
N GLY A 82 -6.06 6.75 -42.39
CA GLY A 82 -4.81 6.72 -43.15
C GLY A 82 -3.55 6.96 -42.29
N ALA A 83 -3.71 7.61 -41.14
CA ALA A 83 -2.60 7.86 -40.21
C ALA A 83 -2.36 6.70 -39.21
N ALA A 84 -3.14 5.61 -39.27
CA ALA A 84 -3.09 4.56 -38.25
C ALA A 84 -1.71 3.94 -38.06
N GLY A 85 -0.96 3.74 -39.14
CA GLY A 85 0.42 3.24 -39.07
C GLY A 85 1.35 4.18 -38.29
N GLN A 86 1.22 5.49 -38.51
CA GLN A 86 2.05 6.52 -37.87
C GLN A 86 1.68 6.75 -36.39
N ILE A 87 0.44 6.48 -36.00
CA ILE A 87 -0.04 6.61 -34.61
C ILE A 87 0.40 5.44 -33.73
N ARG A 88 0.40 4.20 -34.28
CA ARG A 88 0.67 2.98 -33.50
C ARG A 88 2.07 2.97 -32.88
N GLY A 89 3.09 3.44 -33.59
CA GLY A 89 4.47 3.48 -33.08
C GLY A 89 4.61 4.33 -31.82
N PRO A 90 4.29 5.64 -31.87
CA PRO A 90 4.26 6.52 -30.71
C PRO A 90 3.36 6.03 -29.58
N MET A 91 2.19 5.46 -29.89
CA MET A 91 1.28 4.88 -28.89
C MET A 91 1.99 3.75 -28.12
N ILE A 92 2.57 2.77 -28.82
CA ILE A 92 3.25 1.63 -28.20
C ILE A 92 4.46 2.10 -27.37
N LEU A 93 5.22 3.07 -27.88
CA LEU A 93 6.35 3.65 -27.13
C LEU A 93 5.85 4.29 -25.82
N GLY A 94 4.78 5.09 -25.88
CA GLY A 94 4.18 5.68 -24.69
C GLY A 94 3.69 4.62 -23.69
N LEU A 95 2.97 3.60 -24.17
CA LEU A 95 2.49 2.49 -23.35
C LEU A 95 3.65 1.71 -22.69
N ALA A 96 4.73 1.45 -23.43
CA ALA A 96 5.90 0.74 -22.92
C ALA A 96 6.65 1.55 -21.84
N LEU A 97 6.75 2.87 -22.00
CA LEU A 97 7.34 3.74 -20.97
C LEU A 97 6.50 3.74 -19.69
N ILE A 98 5.17 3.81 -19.81
CA ILE A 98 4.28 3.72 -18.65
C ILE A 98 4.43 2.35 -17.98
N GLU A 99 4.43 1.27 -18.76
CA GLU A 99 4.55 -0.10 -18.24
C GLU A 99 5.89 -0.33 -17.55
N SER A 100 6.98 0.28 -18.03
CA SER A 100 8.30 0.13 -17.41
C SER A 100 8.32 0.61 -15.95
N LEU A 101 7.55 1.64 -15.61
CA LEU A 101 7.43 2.14 -14.24
C LEU A 101 6.63 1.17 -13.36
N VAL A 102 5.57 0.55 -13.92
CA VAL A 102 4.78 -0.47 -13.23
C VAL A 102 5.62 -1.72 -12.96
N ILE A 103 6.44 -2.14 -13.93
CA ILE A 103 7.37 -3.27 -13.77
C ILE A 103 8.45 -2.94 -12.73
N TYR A 104 8.96 -1.71 -12.67
CA TYR A 104 9.89 -1.34 -11.60
C TYR A 104 9.24 -1.40 -10.21
N ALA A 105 7.98 -0.98 -10.07
CA ALA A 105 7.25 -1.14 -8.82
C ALA A 105 7.04 -2.62 -8.47
N LEU A 106 6.74 -3.47 -9.46
CA LEU A 106 6.61 -4.92 -9.27
C LEU A 106 7.92 -5.54 -8.81
N LEU A 107 9.04 -5.15 -9.44
CA LEU A 107 10.37 -5.60 -9.06
C LEU A 107 10.69 -5.24 -7.61
N ILE A 108 10.43 -4.01 -7.20
CA ILE A 108 10.64 -3.57 -5.81
C ILE A 108 9.74 -4.35 -4.85
N ALA A 109 8.47 -4.56 -5.18
CA ALA A 109 7.54 -5.34 -4.37
C ALA A 109 8.01 -6.79 -4.21
N LEU A 110 8.50 -7.43 -5.29
CA LEU A 110 9.06 -8.77 -5.24
C LEU A 110 10.35 -8.83 -4.41
N LEU A 111 11.24 -7.83 -4.52
CA LEU A 111 12.44 -7.77 -3.70
C LEU A 111 12.10 -7.59 -2.21
N LEU A 112 11.12 -6.76 -1.88
CA LEU A 112 10.65 -6.60 -0.51
C LEU A 112 10.13 -7.93 0.06
N VAL A 113 9.27 -8.64 -0.67
CA VAL A 113 8.66 -9.87 -0.18
C VAL A 113 9.63 -11.06 -0.18
N LEU A 114 10.47 -11.21 -1.21
CA LEU A 114 11.31 -12.41 -1.38
C LEU A 114 12.71 -12.30 -0.76
N LYS A 115 13.22 -11.08 -0.58
CA LYS A 115 14.60 -10.84 -0.11
C LYS A 115 14.67 -10.24 1.29
N VAL A 116 13.65 -9.49 1.71
CA VAL A 116 13.60 -8.76 2.99
C VAL A 116 12.65 -9.41 3.99
N GLY A 117 11.48 -9.87 3.52
CA GLY A 117 10.63 -10.81 4.24
C GLY A 117 11.20 -12.23 4.12
#